data_AF-A0A1W0E693-F1
#
_entry.id   AF-A0A1W0E693-F1
#
_cell.length_a   1.000
_cell.length_b   1.000
_cell.length_c   1.000
_cell.angle_alpha   90.00
_cell.angle_beta   90.00
_cell.angle_gamma   90.00
#
_symmetry.space_group_name_H-M   'P 1'
#
loop_
_entity.id
_entity.type
_entity.pdbx_description
1 polymer ?
#
loop_
_entity_poly.entity_id
_entity_poly.type
_entity_poly.pdbx_seq_one_letter_code
_entity_poly.pdbx_strand_id
1 'polypeptide(L)'
;MTQGLKYDASPKRTTSEKKKFEGIPEDVLSKMVNPGAAAFENALNDFLEKKDVQILKDVHFILMMDGSQYNEKIMRRLPELFEFLKEEKYYASLMLILGDISHYNKVVQDILTDNDIFKYLDYQNKATYEFLFNFLDKNERGLEIMKKEFYDVTKHERINKLF
;
A
#
# COMPACT_ATOMS: atom_id res chain seq x y z
N MET A 1 -9.45 -63.29 17.26
CA MET A 1 -9.00 -63.66 15.90
C MET A 1 -9.02 -62.42 15.04
N THR A 2 -7.90 -61.71 14.94
CA THR A 2 -7.73 -60.53 14.08
C THR A 2 -7.11 -61.00 12.76
N GLN A 3 -7.91 -61.03 11.70
CA GLN A 3 -7.39 -61.25 10.34
C GLN A 3 -6.58 -60.01 9.94
N GLY A 4 -5.26 -60.15 9.86
CA GLY A 4 -4.39 -59.11 9.31
C GLY A 4 -4.71 -58.88 7.83
N LEU A 5 -4.84 -57.61 7.44
CA LEU A 5 -4.93 -57.20 6.05
C LEU A 5 -3.68 -57.68 5.30
N LYS A 6 -3.87 -58.46 4.23
CA LYS A 6 -2.78 -58.89 3.34
C LYS A 6 -2.22 -57.65 2.64
N TYR A 7 -0.95 -57.35 2.88
CA TYR A 7 -0.22 -56.31 2.17
C TYR A 7 0.03 -56.80 0.74
N ASP A 8 -0.70 -56.27 -0.23
CA ASP A 8 -0.46 -56.56 -1.65
C ASP A 8 0.73 -55.71 -2.12
N ALA A 9 1.91 -56.32 -2.11
CA ALA A 9 3.13 -55.70 -2.60
C ALA A 9 3.07 -55.65 -4.13
N SER A 10 2.38 -54.64 -4.68
CA SER A 10 2.74 -53.88 -5.90
C SER A 10 1.49 -53.37 -6.62
N PRO A 11 1.10 -52.08 -6.50
CA PRO A 11 0.58 -51.42 -7.68
C PRO A 11 1.78 -51.26 -8.62
N LYS A 12 1.84 -52.08 -9.68
CA LYS A 12 2.70 -51.78 -10.83
C LYS A 12 2.33 -50.36 -11.26
N ARG A 13 3.15 -49.38 -10.87
CA ARG A 13 3.11 -48.05 -11.47
C ARG A 13 3.37 -48.29 -12.96
N THR A 14 2.32 -48.26 -13.77
CA THR A 14 2.48 -47.89 -15.17
C THR A 14 3.24 -46.58 -15.13
N THR A 15 4.52 -46.60 -15.51
CA THR A 15 5.31 -45.41 -15.77
C THR A 15 4.64 -44.70 -16.92
N SER A 16 3.60 -43.93 -16.61
CA SER A 16 3.09 -42.88 -17.49
C SER A 16 4.30 -42.08 -17.90
N GLU A 17 4.48 -41.94 -19.22
CA GLU A 17 5.55 -41.20 -19.86
C GLU A 17 5.90 -39.98 -19.00
N LYS A 18 7.20 -39.80 -18.70
CA LYS A 18 7.70 -38.60 -18.03
C LYS A 18 7.36 -37.41 -18.91
N LYS A 19 6.15 -36.84 -18.77
CA LYS A 19 5.84 -35.51 -19.24
C LYS A 19 6.89 -34.62 -18.58
N LYS A 20 7.80 -34.11 -19.40
CA LYS A 20 8.81 -33.15 -18.97
C LYS A 20 8.03 -32.02 -18.33
N PHE A 21 8.27 -31.74 -17.05
CA PHE A 21 7.61 -30.62 -16.38
C PHE A 21 8.05 -29.35 -17.12
N GLU A 22 7.15 -28.79 -17.90
CA GLU A 22 7.31 -27.44 -18.42
C GLU A 22 7.04 -26.52 -17.24
N GLY A 23 8.06 -25.78 -16.83
CA GLY A 23 7.94 -24.81 -15.74
C GLY A 23 6.77 -23.87 -16.01
N ILE A 24 6.11 -23.42 -14.94
CA ILE A 24 5.07 -22.40 -15.06
C ILE A 24 5.69 -21.18 -15.75
N PRO A 25 5.10 -20.66 -16.83
CA PRO A 25 5.57 -19.45 -17.49
C PRO A 25 5.78 -18.31 -16.48
N GLU A 26 6.84 -17.52 -16.67
CA GLU A 26 7.25 -16.49 -15.70
C GLU A 26 6.16 -15.44 -15.45
N ASP A 27 5.36 -15.11 -16.48
CA ASP A 27 4.22 -14.19 -16.38
C ASP A 27 3.09 -14.77 -15.51
N VAL A 28 2.81 -16.07 -15.63
CA VAL A 28 1.85 -16.79 -14.80
C VAL A 28 2.37 -16.93 -13.38
N LEU A 29 3.65 -17.25 -13.22
CA LEU A 29 4.31 -17.35 -11.91
C LEU A 29 4.31 -15.99 -11.18
N SER A 30 4.63 -14.90 -11.88
CA SER A 30 4.64 -13.53 -11.36
C SER A 30 3.27 -13.10 -10.83
N LYS A 31 2.18 -13.51 -11.50
CA LYS A 31 0.79 -13.28 -11.04
C LYS A 31 0.42 -14.15 -9.85
N MET A 32 0.80 -15.43 -9.87
CA MET A 32 0.53 -16.37 -8.79
C MET A 32 1.29 -16.04 -7.50
N VAL A 33 2.50 -15.52 -7.63
CA VAL A 33 3.37 -15.17 -6.49
C VAL A 33 2.98 -13.83 -5.87
N ASN A 34 2.21 -12.99 -6.58
CA ASN A 34 1.87 -11.65 -6.09
C ASN A 34 0.44 -11.17 -6.44
N PRO A 35 -0.60 -11.88 -5.96
CA PRO A 35 -2.00 -11.54 -6.25
C PRO A 35 -2.40 -10.16 -5.71
N GLY A 36 -1.82 -9.72 -4.59
CA GLY A 36 -2.08 -8.38 -4.02
C GLY A 36 -1.62 -7.24 -4.94
N ALA A 37 -0.45 -7.38 -5.56
CA ALA A 37 0.03 -6.38 -6.53
C ALA A 37 -0.86 -6.31 -7.77
N ALA A 38 -1.31 -7.46 -8.29
CA ALA A 38 -2.22 -7.50 -9.43
C ALA A 38 -3.60 -6.90 -9.10
N ALA A 39 -4.13 -7.18 -7.91
CA ALA A 39 -5.38 -6.59 -7.44
C ALA A 39 -5.26 -5.06 -7.30
N PHE A 40 -4.16 -4.59 -6.68
CA PHE A 40 -3.89 -3.16 -6.55
C PHE A 40 -3.77 -2.48 -7.90
N GLU A 41 -3.00 -3.06 -8.82
CA GLU A 41 -2.82 -2.54 -10.18
C GLU A 41 -4.14 -2.42 -10.93
N ASN A 42 -4.99 -3.45 -10.87
CA ASN A 42 -6.31 -3.41 -11.50
C ASN A 42 -7.21 -2.33 -10.86
N ALA A 43 -7.28 -2.27 -9.53
CA ALA A 43 -8.10 -1.29 -8.83
C ALA A 43 -7.62 0.15 -9.07
N LEU A 44 -6.31 0.37 -9.07
CA LEU A 44 -5.73 1.68 -9.35
C LEU A 44 -6.03 2.10 -10.80
N ASN A 45 -5.82 1.22 -11.78
CA ASN A 45 -6.12 1.52 -13.18
C ASN A 45 -7.61 1.85 -13.37
N ASP A 46 -8.49 1.05 -12.79
CA ASP A 46 -9.94 1.29 -12.79
C ASP A 46 -10.30 2.66 -12.19
N PHE A 47 -9.63 3.06 -11.09
CA PHE A 47 -9.81 4.38 -10.49
C PHE A 47 -9.32 5.50 -11.40
N LEU A 48 -8.13 5.37 -12.01
CA LEU A 48 -7.57 6.38 -12.91
C LEU A 48 -8.48 6.62 -14.13
N GLU A 49 -9.13 5.57 -14.63
CA GLU A 49 -10.07 5.66 -15.75
C GLU A 49 -11.44 6.20 -15.34
N LYS A 50 -12.07 5.60 -14.32
CA LYS A 50 -13.47 5.87 -13.95
C LYS A 50 -13.63 7.01 -12.97
N LYS A 51 -12.59 7.27 -12.17
CA LYS A 51 -12.54 8.33 -11.14
C LYS A 51 -13.68 8.21 -10.12
N ASP A 52 -13.93 6.99 -9.65
CA ASP A 52 -14.99 6.67 -8.68
C ASP A 52 -14.42 6.44 -7.27
N VAL A 53 -14.98 7.15 -6.28
CA VAL A 53 -14.61 7.04 -4.85
C VAL A 53 -14.83 5.63 -4.32
N GLN A 54 -15.79 4.87 -4.86
CA GLN A 54 -15.99 3.49 -4.43
C GLN A 54 -14.79 2.60 -4.76
N ILE A 55 -14.09 2.86 -5.86
CA ILE A 55 -12.88 2.14 -6.25
C ILE A 55 -11.71 2.51 -5.33
N LEU A 56 -11.65 3.74 -4.83
CA LEU A 56 -10.68 4.13 -3.79
C LEU A 56 -10.82 3.27 -2.51
N LYS A 57 -12.04 2.83 -2.17
CA LYS A 57 -12.21 1.91 -1.04
C LYS A 57 -11.59 0.55 -1.31
N ASP A 58 -11.70 0.04 -2.53
CA ASP A 58 -11.07 -1.23 -2.92
C ASP A 58 -9.55 -1.11 -2.87
N VAL A 59 -9.01 0.01 -3.40
CA VAL A 59 -7.57 0.36 -3.28
C VAL A 59 -7.16 0.39 -1.81
N HIS A 60 -7.96 1.03 -0.94
CA HIS A 60 -7.70 1.07 0.50
C HIS A 60 -7.62 -0.33 1.11
N PHE A 61 -8.62 -1.18 0.86
CA PHE A 61 -8.66 -2.53 1.40
C PHE A 61 -7.45 -3.34 1.00
N ILE A 62 -7.04 -3.26 -0.27
CA ILE A 62 -5.87 -3.98 -0.78
C ILE A 62 -4.58 -3.51 -0.09
N LEU A 63 -4.43 -2.20 0.11
CA LEU A 63 -3.27 -1.63 0.81
C LEU A 63 -3.21 -2.01 2.29
N MET A 64 -4.35 -2.31 2.91
CA MET A 64 -4.43 -2.76 4.31
C MET A 64 -4.24 -4.27 4.48
N MET A 65 -4.14 -5.03 3.39
CA MET A 65 -3.82 -6.47 3.48
C MET A 65 -2.38 -6.68 3.93
N ASP A 66 -2.16 -7.76 4.70
CA ASP A 66 -0.84 -8.10 5.22
C ASP A 66 0.21 -8.23 4.10
N GLY A 67 1.36 -7.59 4.28
CA GLY A 67 2.45 -7.56 3.30
C GLY A 67 2.28 -6.62 2.10
N SER A 68 1.08 -6.07 1.82
CA SER A 68 0.87 -5.16 0.67
C SER A 68 1.74 -3.91 0.74
N GLN A 69 1.94 -3.36 1.94
CA GLN A 69 2.69 -2.12 2.17
C GLN A 69 4.22 -2.30 2.02
N TYR A 70 4.70 -3.55 1.98
CA TYR A 70 6.11 -3.88 1.75
C TYR A 70 6.34 -4.37 0.31
N ASN A 71 5.30 -4.37 -0.51
CA ASN A 71 5.34 -4.82 -1.88
C ASN A 71 5.86 -3.70 -2.78
N GLU A 72 7.03 -3.90 -3.37
CA GLU A 72 7.66 -2.91 -4.23
C GLU A 72 6.77 -2.47 -5.40
N LYS A 73 6.03 -3.39 -6.02
CA LYS A 73 5.17 -3.06 -7.17
C LYS A 73 4.03 -2.12 -6.77
N ILE A 74 3.47 -2.31 -5.57
CA ILE A 74 2.41 -1.45 -5.02
C ILE A 74 3.01 -0.09 -4.64
N MET A 75 4.10 -0.10 -3.87
CA MET A 75 4.74 1.11 -3.36
C MET A 75 5.25 2.05 -4.46
N ARG A 76 5.73 1.51 -5.58
CA ARG A 76 6.15 2.32 -6.75
C ARG A 76 5.02 3.13 -7.38
N ARG A 77 3.78 2.64 -7.29
CA ARG A 77 2.60 3.25 -7.92
C ARG A 77 1.75 4.06 -6.94
N LEU A 78 1.97 3.92 -5.63
CA LEU A 78 1.28 4.70 -4.60
C LEU A 78 1.30 6.23 -4.87
N PRO A 79 2.41 6.85 -5.33
CA PRO A 79 2.44 8.28 -5.62
C PRO A 79 1.51 8.73 -6.75
N GLU A 80 1.02 7.83 -7.61
CA GLU A 80 0.03 8.16 -8.65
C GLU A 80 -1.28 8.70 -8.03
N LEU A 81 -1.59 8.36 -6.78
CA LEU A 81 -2.75 8.90 -6.07
C LEU A 81 -2.60 10.38 -5.69
N PHE A 82 -1.39 10.95 -5.68
CA PHE A 82 -1.13 12.28 -5.12
C PHE A 82 -1.72 13.41 -5.97
N GLU A 83 -1.84 13.23 -7.27
CA GLU A 83 -2.45 14.25 -8.14
C GLU A 83 -3.90 14.54 -7.75
N PHE A 84 -4.60 13.52 -7.23
CA PHE A 84 -5.99 13.59 -6.80
C PHE A 84 -6.17 14.25 -5.43
N LEU A 85 -5.10 14.49 -4.67
CA LEU A 85 -5.15 15.29 -3.43
C LEU A 85 -5.48 16.76 -3.71
N LYS A 86 -5.40 17.22 -4.95
CA LYS A 86 -5.85 18.57 -5.32
C LYS A 86 -7.36 18.66 -5.55
N GLU A 87 -8.05 17.52 -5.59
CA GLU A 87 -9.49 17.45 -5.82
C GLU A 87 -10.23 17.21 -4.50
N GLU A 88 -11.05 18.18 -4.09
CA GLU A 88 -11.79 18.17 -2.81
C GLU A 88 -12.59 16.86 -2.59
N LYS A 89 -13.20 16.33 -3.67
CA LYS A 89 -14.00 15.09 -3.62
C LYS A 89 -13.21 13.84 -3.21
N TYR A 90 -11.90 13.81 -3.40
CA TYR A 90 -11.05 12.66 -3.07
C TYR A 90 -10.21 12.89 -1.82
N TYR A 91 -9.98 14.16 -1.46
CA TYR A 91 -9.04 14.55 -0.45
C TYR A 91 -9.18 13.78 0.86
N ALA A 92 -10.38 13.77 1.45
CA ALA A 92 -10.62 13.12 2.73
C ALA A 92 -10.39 11.59 2.67
N SER A 93 -10.82 10.95 1.58
CA SER A 93 -10.62 9.50 1.39
C SER A 93 -9.15 9.15 1.21
N LEU A 94 -8.42 9.94 0.44
CA LEU A 94 -6.98 9.74 0.23
C LEU A 94 -6.18 10.03 1.50
N MET A 95 -6.51 11.08 2.26
CA MET A 95 -5.88 11.35 3.55
C MET A 95 -6.09 10.19 4.53
N LEU A 96 -7.30 9.62 4.58
CA LEU A 96 -7.58 8.43 5.39
C LEU A 96 -6.71 7.24 4.95
N ILE A 97 -6.70 6.92 3.64
CA ILE A 97 -5.88 5.83 3.09
C ILE A 97 -4.42 6.02 3.48
N LEU A 98 -3.83 7.17 3.16
CA LEU A 98 -2.43 7.48 3.42
C LEU A 98 -2.12 7.47 4.92
N GLY A 99 -3.05 7.92 5.76
CA GLY A 99 -2.93 7.90 7.20
C GLY A 99 -2.86 6.47 7.74
N ASP A 100 -3.79 5.62 7.30
CA ASP A 100 -3.88 4.23 7.75
C ASP A 100 -2.64 3.42 7.32
N ILE A 101 -2.18 3.59 6.07
CA ILE A 101 -1.02 2.82 5.57
C ILE A 101 0.33 3.32 6.07
N SER A 102 0.40 4.58 6.55
CA SER A 102 1.64 5.17 7.06
C SER A 102 1.81 5.04 8.57
N HIS A 103 0.76 4.65 9.30
CA HIS A 103 0.82 4.51 10.75
C HIS A 103 1.80 3.40 11.15
N TYR A 104 2.87 3.76 11.87
CA TYR A 104 3.98 2.87 12.23
C TYR A 104 4.70 2.16 11.06
N ASN A 105 4.47 2.60 9.82
CA ASN A 105 5.10 2.01 8.65
C ASN A 105 6.19 2.93 8.08
N LYS A 106 7.43 2.68 8.49
CA LYS A 106 8.58 3.51 8.10
C LYS A 106 8.80 3.57 6.57
N VAL A 107 8.56 2.47 5.86
CA VAL A 107 8.73 2.40 4.40
C VAL A 107 7.74 3.34 3.71
N VAL A 108 6.47 3.25 4.08
CA VAL A 108 5.43 4.15 3.54
C VAL A 108 5.74 5.59 3.94
N GLN A 109 6.09 5.84 5.20
CA GLN A 109 6.44 7.18 5.68
C GLN A 109 7.57 7.82 4.86
N ASP A 110 8.61 7.06 4.54
CA ASP A 110 9.72 7.53 3.71
C ASP A 110 9.28 7.83 2.27
N ILE A 111 8.47 6.96 1.66
CA ILE A 111 7.90 7.21 0.32
C ILE A 111 7.09 8.50 0.29
N LEU A 112 6.20 8.72 1.26
CA LEU A 112 5.39 9.93 1.32
C LEU A 112 6.28 11.17 1.52
N THR A 113 7.32 11.06 2.34
CA THR A 113 8.27 12.16 2.58
C THR A 113 9.09 12.48 1.33
N ASP A 114 9.60 11.46 0.64
CA ASP A 114 10.41 11.60 -0.58
C ASP A 114 9.61 12.18 -1.76
N ASN A 115 8.29 12.04 -1.72
CA ASN A 115 7.37 12.60 -2.72
C ASN A 115 6.72 13.92 -2.24
N ASP A 116 7.31 14.61 -1.26
CA ASP A 116 6.88 15.93 -0.77
C ASP A 116 5.39 16.00 -0.36
N ILE A 117 4.87 14.99 0.35
CA ILE A 117 3.44 14.92 0.73
C ILE A 117 2.90 16.21 1.38
N PHE A 118 3.74 16.93 2.13
CA PHE A 118 3.38 18.19 2.79
C PHE A 118 2.87 19.28 1.83
N LYS A 119 3.32 19.28 0.57
CA LYS A 119 2.88 20.25 -0.46
C LYS A 119 1.44 20.04 -0.92
N TYR A 120 0.86 18.87 -0.64
CA TYR A 120 -0.48 18.49 -1.04
C TYR A 120 -1.51 18.66 0.09
N LEU A 121 -1.07 19.07 1.29
CA LEU A 121 -1.94 19.15 2.46
C LEU A 121 -2.78 20.43 2.47
N ASP A 122 -4.10 20.26 2.53
CA ASP A 122 -5.05 21.31 2.86
C ASP A 122 -5.21 21.42 4.37
N TYR A 123 -4.48 22.35 4.99
CA TYR A 123 -4.52 22.59 6.44
C TYR A 123 -5.87 23.14 6.94
N GLN A 124 -6.81 23.51 6.07
CA GLN A 124 -8.18 23.86 6.50
C GLN A 124 -9.07 22.62 6.67
N ASN A 125 -8.66 21.47 6.14
CA ASN A 125 -9.42 20.24 6.19
C ASN A 125 -9.08 19.38 7.43
N LYS A 126 -10.09 18.89 8.15
CA LYS A 126 -9.92 18.03 9.34
C LYS A 126 -9.11 16.76 9.05
N ALA A 127 -9.30 16.14 7.88
CA ALA A 127 -8.65 14.89 7.51
C ALA A 127 -7.12 15.01 7.46
N THR A 128 -6.61 16.22 7.17
CA THR A 128 -5.18 16.53 7.18
C THR A 128 -4.56 16.29 8.55
N TYR A 129 -5.25 16.69 9.61
CA TYR A 129 -4.74 16.54 10.96
C TYR A 129 -4.73 15.08 11.39
N GLU A 130 -5.77 14.32 11.04
CA GLU A 130 -5.84 12.88 11.29
C GLU A 130 -4.70 12.14 10.57
N PHE A 131 -4.46 12.49 9.30
CA PHE A 131 -3.30 12.02 8.55
C PHE A 131 -1.98 12.37 9.24
N LEU A 132 -1.77 13.63 9.61
CA LEU A 132 -0.53 14.09 10.25
C LEU A 132 -0.27 13.38 11.58
N PHE A 133 -1.30 13.11 12.38
CA PHE A 133 -1.14 12.36 13.63
C PHE A 133 -0.60 10.95 13.37
N ASN A 134 -1.15 10.24 12.37
CA ASN A 134 -0.71 8.88 12.05
C ASN A 134 0.67 8.87 11.35
N PHE A 135 0.88 9.79 10.42
CA PHE A 135 2.08 9.88 9.59
C PHE A 135 3.31 10.35 10.35
N LEU A 136 3.16 11.28 11.29
CA LEU A 136 4.26 11.81 12.09
C LEU A 136 4.62 10.93 13.29
N ASP A 137 3.76 9.98 13.67
CA ASP A 137 4.03 9.07 14.78
C ASP A 137 5.24 8.17 14.45
N LYS A 138 6.30 8.32 15.27
CA LYS A 138 7.64 7.73 15.08
C LYS A 138 8.33 8.08 13.75
N ASN A 139 7.86 9.10 13.03
CA ASN A 139 8.49 9.61 11.81
C ASN A 139 9.30 10.89 12.09
N GLU A 140 10.50 10.73 12.65
CA GLU A 140 11.37 11.86 13.01
C GLU A 140 11.68 12.78 11.82
N ARG A 141 11.93 12.19 10.64
CA ARG A 141 12.22 12.94 9.41
C ARG A 141 11.04 13.80 8.97
N GLY A 142 9.83 13.23 8.94
CA GLY A 142 8.61 13.98 8.65
C GLY A 142 8.38 15.10 9.67
N LEU A 143 8.61 14.83 10.96
CA LEU A 143 8.45 15.80 12.03
C LEU A 143 9.45 16.97 11.91
N GLU A 144 10.69 16.71 11.51
CA GLU A 144 11.69 17.75 11.27
C GLU A 144 11.30 18.68 10.11
N ILE A 145 10.78 18.11 9.01
CA ILE A 145 10.30 18.89 7.87
C ILE A 145 9.12 19.77 8.30
N MET A 146 8.12 19.17 8.95
CA MET A 146 6.94 19.89 9.44
C MET A 146 7.32 21.02 10.42
N LYS A 147 8.26 20.77 11.33
CA LYS A 147 8.79 21.83 12.21
C LYS A 147 9.40 22.98 11.40
N LYS A 148 10.27 22.71 10.43
CA LYS A 148 10.88 23.76 9.60
C LYS A 148 9.86 24.58 8.81
N GLU A 149 8.76 23.97 8.36
CA GLU A 149 7.73 24.66 7.58
C GLU A 149 6.78 25.51 8.44
N PHE A 150 6.54 25.12 9.69
CA PHE A 150 5.49 25.75 10.53
C PHE A 150 6.01 26.40 11.83
N TYR A 151 7.23 26.09 12.26
CA TYR A 151 7.78 26.50 13.56
C TYR A 151 9.28 26.85 13.48
N ASP A 152 9.61 28.11 13.76
CA ASP A 152 10.99 28.57 13.91
C ASP A 152 11.50 28.07 15.27
N VAL A 153 12.21 26.94 15.23
CA VAL A 153 12.76 26.28 16.43
C VAL A 153 13.77 27.17 17.15
N THR A 154 14.46 28.07 16.43
CA THR A 154 15.44 29.01 16.98
C THR A 154 14.81 30.18 17.71
N LYS A 155 13.62 30.63 17.27
CA LYS A 155 12.90 31.75 17.89
C LYS A 155 11.75 31.30 18.77
N HIS A 156 11.43 30.01 18.78
CA HIS A 156 10.22 29.46 19.39
C HIS A 156 8.92 30.10 18.86
N GLU A 157 8.92 30.54 17.61
CA GLU A 157 7.83 31.29 16.98
C GLU A 157 7.23 30.54 15.78
N ARG A 158 5.98 30.83 15.42
CA ARG A 158 5.35 30.26 14.22
C ARG A 158 5.82 31.00 12.97
N ILE A 159 6.22 30.26 11.93
CA ILE A 159 6.68 30.85 10.65
C ILE A 159 5.48 31.21 9.76
N ASN A 160 4.47 30.34 9.70
CA ASN A 160 3.26 30.56 8.92
C ASN A 160 2.06 30.86 9.84
N LYS A 161 1.38 31.99 9.60
CA LYS A 161 0.11 32.37 10.23
C LYS A 161 -1.07 31.62 9.62
N LEU A 162 -1.06 30.29 9.66
CA LEU A 162 -2.21 29.46 9.27
C LEU A 162 -3.28 29.39 10.38
N PHE A 163 -3.19 30.28 11.39
CA PHE A 163 -4.15 30.50 12.45
C PHE A 163 -4.27 31.99 12.72
#